data_AF-A0A5E4SEK9-F1
#
_entry.id   AF-A0A5E4SEK9-F1
#
_cell.length_a   1.000
_cell.length_b   1.000
_cell.length_c   1.000
_cell.angle_alpha   90.00
_cell.angle_beta   90.00
_cell.angle_gamma   90.00
#
_symmetry.space_group_name_H-M   'P 1'
#
loop_
_entity.id
_entity.type
_entity.pdbx_description
1 polymer ?
#
loop_
_entity_poly.entity_id
_entity_poly.type
_entity_poly.pdbx_seq_one_letter_code
_entity_poly.pdbx_strand_id
1 'polypeptide(L)'
;MSGRSDPAAVGILFIGGMIAFGVFSLSKSLGADFQATFFALFGTVVVVGLCFLAAFWLNWSNHLAMLSGAAAAIWPQWWPVLKSMSEGGQSIGAYRNFSRMYEPAWYAEWWVQWPIEIALIGLCAWRLYADWNEYRY
;
A
#
# COMPACT_ATOMS: atom_id res chain seq x y z
N MET A 1 1.43 39.67 -21.49
CA MET A 1 1.04 38.38 -20.92
C MET A 1 2.17 37.93 -20.01
N SER A 2 1.98 38.00 -18.69
CA SER A 2 3.02 37.81 -17.68
C SER A 2 3.47 36.35 -17.60
N GLY A 3 4.57 36.00 -18.28
CA GLY A 3 5.27 34.72 -18.15
C GLY A 3 6.09 34.62 -16.87
N ARG A 4 5.53 35.01 -15.72
CA ARG A 4 6.13 34.68 -14.41
C ARG A 4 5.69 33.27 -14.06
N SER A 5 6.62 32.33 -14.11
CA SER A 5 6.46 31.01 -13.50
C SER A 5 6.03 31.23 -12.05
N ASP A 6 4.81 30.84 -11.71
CA ASP A 6 4.34 30.92 -10.33
C ASP A 6 5.27 30.03 -9.48
N PRO A 7 6.00 30.59 -8.50
CA PRO A 7 6.92 29.81 -7.69
C PRO A 7 6.22 28.64 -6.97
N ALA A 8 4.92 28.75 -6.69
CA ALA A 8 4.12 27.64 -6.17
C ALA A 8 3.95 26.51 -7.20
N ALA A 9 3.66 26.84 -8.46
CA ALA A 9 3.54 25.86 -9.53
C ALA A 9 4.87 25.13 -9.81
N VAL A 10 5.99 25.86 -9.78
CA VAL A 10 7.33 25.25 -9.92
C VAL A 10 7.63 24.34 -8.73
N GLY A 11 7.29 24.76 -7.51
CA GLY A 11 7.45 23.93 -6.31
C GLY A 11 6.65 22.63 -6.37
N ILE A 12 5.39 22.69 -6.80
CA ILE A 12 4.52 21.51 -6.96
C ILE A 12 5.10 20.55 -8.00
N LEU A 13 5.56 21.06 -9.15
CA LEU A 13 6.18 20.22 -10.18
C LEU A 13 7.47 19.57 -9.69
N PHE A 14 8.29 20.28 -8.92
CA PHE A 14 9.53 19.74 -8.38
C PHE A 14 9.28 18.63 -7.35
N ILE A 15 8.37 18.87 -6.40
CA ILE A 15 7.99 17.88 -5.39
C ILE A 15 7.32 16.67 -6.05
N GLY A 16 6.37 16.90 -6.96
CA GLY A 16 5.72 15.83 -7.73
C GLY A 16 6.71 15.01 -8.55
N GLY A 17 7.68 15.66 -9.19
CA GLY A 17 8.76 15.02 -9.92
C GLY A 17 9.66 14.16 -9.03
N MET A 18 10.04 14.66 -7.84
CA MET A 18 10.83 13.89 -6.87
C MET A 18 10.09 12.66 -6.36
N ILE A 19 8.78 12.79 -6.07
CA ILE A 19 7.95 11.67 -5.64
C ILE A 19 7.85 10.64 -6.77
N ALA A 20 7.50 11.07 -7.98
CA ALA A 20 7.39 10.18 -9.14
C ALA A 20 8.72 9.46 -9.44
N PHE A 21 9.85 10.18 -9.35
CA PHE A 21 11.17 9.60 -9.50
C PHE A 21 11.46 8.56 -8.42
N GLY A 22 11.16 8.85 -7.15
CA GLY A 22 11.31 7.91 -6.05
C GLY A 22 10.48 6.64 -6.24
N VAL A 23 9.21 6.78 -6.64
CA VAL A 23 8.34 5.63 -6.96
C VAL A 23 8.89 4.83 -8.14
N PHE A 24 9.42 5.50 -9.16
CA PHE A 24 10.04 4.84 -10.31
C PHE A 24 11.29 4.05 -9.94
N SER A 25 12.17 4.62 -9.11
CA SER A 25 13.34 3.90 -8.59
C SER A 25 12.92 2.69 -7.76
N LEU A 26 11.89 2.83 -6.92
CA LEU A 26 11.37 1.73 -6.11
C LEU A 26 10.77 0.63 -7.00
N SER A 27 9.92 0.99 -7.97
CA SER A 27 9.29 0.02 -8.86
C SER A 27 10.33 -0.76 -9.66
N LYS A 28 11.39 -0.08 -10.14
CA LYS A 28 12.53 -0.72 -10.80
C LYS A 28 13.32 -1.64 -9.88
N SER A 29 13.57 -1.26 -8.63
CA SER A 29 14.25 -2.13 -7.66
C SER A 29 13.46 -3.38 -7.31
N LEU A 30 12.12 -3.28 -7.30
CA LEU A 30 11.23 -4.40 -7.03
C LEU A 30 10.99 -5.26 -8.28
N GLY A 31 11.34 -4.78 -9.47
CA GLY A 31 10.94 -5.43 -10.72
C GLY A 31 9.43 -5.40 -10.95
N ALA A 32 8.75 -4.37 -10.42
CA ALA A 32 7.32 -4.19 -10.50
C ALA A 32 6.93 -3.05 -11.45
N ASP A 33 5.67 -3.07 -11.88
CA ASP A 33 5.07 -2.00 -12.66
C ASP A 33 4.97 -0.68 -11.85
N PHE A 34 5.25 0.44 -12.51
CA PHE A 34 5.24 1.76 -11.90
C PHE A 34 3.85 2.16 -11.40
N GLN A 35 2.81 1.90 -12.21
CA GLN A 35 1.44 2.28 -11.87
C GLN A 35 0.96 1.48 -10.66
N ALA A 36 1.19 0.16 -10.64
CA ALA A 36 0.87 -0.67 -9.49
C ALA A 36 1.58 -0.19 -8.20
N THR A 37 2.88 0.11 -8.31
CA THR A 37 3.69 0.60 -7.17
C THR A 37 3.22 1.97 -6.69
N PHE A 38 2.87 2.88 -7.61
CA PHE A 38 2.36 4.20 -7.29
C PHE A 38 1.03 4.13 -6.53
N PHE A 39 0.07 3.32 -7.00
CA PHE A 39 -1.20 3.15 -6.31
C PHE A 39 -1.05 2.51 -4.93
N ALA A 40 -0.19 1.51 -4.79
CA ALA A 40 0.11 0.88 -3.51
C ALA A 40 0.72 1.87 -2.50
N LEU A 41 1.69 2.68 -2.94
CA LEU A 41 2.30 3.71 -2.10
C LEU A 41 1.32 4.81 -1.74
N PHE A 42 0.52 5.29 -2.69
CA PHE A 42 -0.47 6.32 -2.43
C PHE A 42 -1.50 5.84 -1.40
N GLY A 43 -2.04 4.64 -1.58
CA GLY A 43 -2.95 4.05 -0.60
C GLY A 43 -2.30 3.83 0.76
N THR A 44 -1.01 3.45 0.80
CA THR A 44 -0.24 3.34 2.04
C THR A 44 -0.15 4.68 2.77
N VAL A 45 0.16 5.75 2.05
CA VAL A 45 0.22 7.11 2.61
C VAL A 45 -1.14 7.54 3.15
N VAL A 46 -2.23 7.24 2.44
CA VAL A 46 -3.60 7.55 2.92
C VAL A 46 -3.93 6.80 4.20
N VAL A 47 -3.68 5.49 4.26
CA VAL A 47 -3.95 4.68 5.46
C VAL A 47 -3.10 5.14 6.65
N VAL A 48 -1.80 5.35 6.45
CA VAL A 48 -0.90 5.86 7.50
C VAL A 48 -1.35 7.26 7.95
N GLY A 49 -1.75 8.12 7.02
CA GLY A 49 -2.28 9.45 7.33
C GLY A 49 -3.55 9.39 8.17
N LEU A 50 -4.48 8.47 7.86
CA LEU A 50 -5.68 8.24 8.65
C LEU A 50 -5.35 7.71 10.04
N CYS A 51 -4.43 6.75 10.17
CA CYS A 51 -3.98 6.25 11.46
C CYS A 51 -3.31 7.35 12.30
N PHE A 52 -2.48 8.18 11.68
CA PHE A 52 -1.86 9.33 12.36
C PHE A 52 -2.92 10.33 12.82
N LEU A 53 -3.90 10.64 11.97
CA LEU A 53 -5.02 11.51 12.34
C LEU A 53 -5.82 10.92 13.50
N ALA A 54 -6.14 9.62 13.46
CA ALA A 54 -6.85 8.93 14.53
C ALA A 54 -6.06 8.95 15.84
N ALA A 55 -4.75 8.68 15.81
CA ALA A 55 -3.89 8.73 16.98
C ALA A 55 -3.84 10.14 17.60
N PHE A 56 -3.71 11.17 16.76
CA PHE A 56 -3.61 12.56 17.21
C PHE A 56 -4.95 13.13 17.71
N TRP A 57 -6.05 12.88 17.00
CA TRP A 57 -7.36 13.45 17.34
C TRP A 57 -8.14 12.65 18.37
N LEU A 58 -8.05 11.32 18.33
CA LEU A 58 -8.82 10.45 19.25
C LEU A 58 -8.02 10.10 20.51
N ASN A 59 -6.76 10.56 20.62
CA ASN A 59 -5.82 10.14 21.68
C ASN A 59 -5.81 8.61 21.87
N TRP A 60 -5.91 7.88 20.75
CA TRP A 60 -6.05 6.43 20.78
C TRP A 60 -4.74 5.79 21.25
N SER A 61 -4.74 5.22 22.47
CA SER A 61 -3.57 4.66 23.14
C SER A 61 -3.20 3.25 22.69
N ASN A 62 -4.16 2.48 22.15
CA ASN A 62 -3.93 1.14 21.63
C ASN A 62 -3.28 1.17 20.22
N HIS A 63 -2.01 1.58 20.21
CA HIS A 63 -1.19 1.67 18.99
C HIS A 63 -1.03 0.32 18.28
N LEU A 64 -1.05 -0.79 19.01
CA LEU A 64 -0.91 -2.13 18.42
C LEU A 64 -2.13 -2.51 17.57
N ALA A 65 -3.35 -2.26 18.06
CA ALA A 65 -4.57 -2.48 17.27
C ALA A 65 -4.55 -1.63 16.01
N MET A 66 -4.17 -0.35 16.14
CA MET A 66 -4.06 0.58 15.02
C MET A 66 -3.02 0.13 13.99
N LEU A 67 -1.85 -0.36 14.42
CA LEU A 67 -0.81 -0.89 13.52
C LEU A 67 -1.29 -2.15 12.80
N SER A 68 -1.93 -3.09 13.49
CA SER A 68 -2.48 -4.30 12.86
C SER A 68 -3.60 -3.98 11.87
N GLY A 69 -4.48 -3.01 12.18
CA GLY A 69 -5.51 -2.55 11.28
C GLY A 69 -4.95 -1.81 10.06
N ALA A 70 -3.93 -0.97 10.26
CA ALA A 70 -3.21 -0.31 9.18
C ALA A 70 -2.55 -1.33 8.25
N ALA A 71 -1.83 -2.31 8.82
CA ALA A 71 -1.20 -3.38 8.06
C ALA A 71 -2.25 -4.18 7.26
N ALA A 72 -3.38 -4.54 7.88
CA ALA A 72 -4.48 -5.23 7.21
C ALA A 72 -5.08 -4.42 6.05
N ALA A 73 -5.15 -3.08 6.16
CA ALA A 73 -5.68 -2.21 5.12
C ALA A 73 -4.68 -1.90 4.00
N ILE A 74 -3.39 -1.81 4.33
CA ILE A 74 -2.29 -1.57 3.38
C ILE A 74 -2.02 -2.82 2.54
N TRP A 75 -2.03 -3.98 3.17
CA TRP A 75 -1.57 -5.23 2.54
C TRP A 75 -2.28 -5.58 1.22
N PRO A 76 -3.62 -5.49 1.09
CA PRO A 76 -4.31 -5.75 -0.17
C PRO A 76 -3.87 -4.85 -1.32
N GLN A 77 -3.42 -3.62 -1.02
CA GLN A 77 -2.97 -2.67 -2.02
C GLN A 77 -1.63 -3.06 -2.64
N TRP A 78 -0.85 -3.93 -1.99
CA TRP A 78 0.42 -4.44 -2.48
C TRP A 78 0.27 -5.72 -3.32
N TRP A 79 -0.91 -6.35 -3.37
CA TRP A 79 -1.12 -7.51 -4.26
C TRP A 79 -0.89 -7.23 -5.74
N PRO A 80 -1.35 -6.11 -6.31
CA PRO A 80 -1.06 -5.77 -7.69
C PRO A 80 0.44 -5.64 -7.96
N VAL A 81 1.21 -5.15 -6.97
CA VAL A 81 2.68 -5.04 -7.05
C VAL A 81 3.30 -6.42 -7.10
N LEU A 82 2.93 -7.31 -6.16
CA LEU A 82 3.44 -8.69 -6.11
C LEU A 82 3.06 -9.49 -7.37
N LYS A 83 1.84 -9.30 -7.88
CA LYS A 83 1.41 -9.90 -9.17
C LYS A 83 2.24 -9.37 -10.32
N SER A 84 2.45 -8.05 -10.40
CA SER A 84 3.31 -7.46 -11.42
C SER A 84 4.74 -7.98 -11.36
N MET A 85 5.31 -8.15 -10.17
CA MET A 85 6.63 -8.78 -9.98
C MET A 85 6.67 -10.21 -10.55
N SER A 86 5.62 -11.00 -10.29
CA SER A 86 5.52 -12.36 -10.82
C SER A 86 5.36 -12.41 -12.35
N GLU A 87 4.85 -11.34 -12.96
CA GLU A 87 4.68 -11.18 -14.41
C GLU A 87 5.88 -10.45 -15.08
N GLY A 88 7.01 -10.30 -14.36
CA GLY A 88 8.22 -9.66 -14.89
C GLY A 88 8.14 -8.14 -15.01
N GLY A 89 7.32 -7.49 -14.17
CA GLY A 89 7.17 -6.03 -14.11
C GLY A 89 6.16 -5.46 -15.11
N GLN A 90 5.27 -6.29 -15.65
CA GLN A 90 4.20 -5.85 -16.55
C GLN A 90 2.92 -5.45 -15.79
N SER A 91 2.11 -4.57 -16.39
CA SER A 91 0.84 -4.14 -15.80
C SER A 91 -0.25 -5.22 -16.00
N ILE A 92 -1.01 -5.48 -14.95
CA ILE A 92 -2.15 -6.42 -14.95
C ILE A 92 -3.15 -6.01 -16.04
N GLY A 93 -3.20 -6.79 -17.13
CA GLY A 93 -4.18 -6.62 -18.20
C GLY A 93 -3.61 -6.40 -19.61
N ALA A 94 -2.34 -6.00 -19.75
CA ALA A 94 -1.76 -5.70 -21.07
C ALA A 94 -1.59 -6.97 -21.95
N TYR A 95 -1.35 -8.13 -21.33
CA TYR A 95 -1.02 -9.36 -22.07
C TYR A 95 -1.59 -10.64 -21.45
N ARG A 96 -2.80 -10.57 -20.87
CA ARG A 96 -3.48 -11.74 -20.27
C ARG A 96 -3.66 -12.90 -21.28
N ASN A 97 -3.56 -12.62 -22.58
CA ASN A 97 -3.64 -13.62 -23.66
C ASN A 97 -2.28 -14.22 -24.10
N PHE A 98 -1.14 -13.60 -23.79
CA PHE A 98 0.20 -14.13 -24.13
C PHE A 98 0.92 -14.78 -22.94
N SER A 99 0.47 -14.51 -21.71
CA SER A 99 1.08 -14.99 -20.45
C SER A 99 0.72 -16.44 -20.04
N ARG A 100 0.12 -17.26 -20.92
CA ARG A 100 -0.18 -18.67 -20.58
C ARG A 100 1.07 -19.56 -20.40
N MET A 101 2.27 -19.06 -20.70
CA MET A 101 3.53 -19.80 -20.58
C MET A 101 4.29 -19.55 -19.27
N TYR A 102 3.88 -18.58 -18.44
CA TYR A 102 4.50 -18.35 -17.13
C TYR A 102 3.57 -18.86 -16.04
N GLU A 103 4.01 -19.88 -15.31
CA GLU A 103 3.35 -20.26 -14.05
C GLU A 103 3.47 -19.06 -13.09
N PRO A 104 2.35 -18.54 -12.56
CA PRO A 104 2.39 -17.47 -11.58
C PRO A 104 3.20 -17.92 -10.36
N ALA A 105 4.02 -17.01 -9.83
CA ALA A 105 4.81 -17.31 -8.64
C ALA A 105 3.87 -17.66 -7.47
N TRP A 106 4.26 -18.65 -6.65
CA TRP A 106 3.42 -19.16 -5.56
C TRP A 106 2.91 -18.06 -4.60
N TYR A 107 3.71 -17.01 -4.38
CA TYR A 107 3.35 -15.88 -3.50
C TYR A 107 2.31 -14.91 -4.09
N ALA A 108 2.07 -14.97 -5.40
CA ALA A 108 1.08 -14.16 -6.11
C ALA A 108 -0.29 -14.85 -6.22
N GLU A 109 -0.39 -16.08 -5.73
CA GLU A 109 -1.61 -16.88 -5.77
C GLU A 109 -2.61 -16.50 -4.70
N TRP A 110 -3.90 -16.57 -5.05
CA TRP A 110 -5.00 -16.21 -4.16
C TRP A 110 -4.98 -16.98 -2.83
N TRP A 111 -4.58 -18.25 -2.86
CA TRP A 111 -4.53 -19.10 -1.68
C TRP A 111 -3.42 -18.70 -0.69
N VAL A 112 -2.42 -17.92 -1.12
CA VAL A 112 -1.43 -17.28 -0.22
C VAL A 112 -1.91 -15.92 0.24
N GLN A 113 -2.68 -15.22 -0.59
CA GLN A 113 -3.15 -13.86 -0.32
C GLN A 113 -4.14 -13.83 0.85
N TRP A 114 -5.18 -14.66 0.78
CA TRP A 114 -6.26 -14.67 1.76
C TRP A 114 -5.82 -15.02 3.19
N PRO A 115 -4.97 -16.05 3.44
CA PRO A 115 -4.53 -16.35 4.79
C PRO A 115 -3.78 -15.21 5.46
N ILE A 116 -2.99 -14.43 4.71
CA ILE A 116 -2.23 -13.30 5.27
C ILE A 116 -3.19 -12.18 5.68
N GLU A 117 -4.17 -11.84 4.84
CA GLU A 117 -5.20 -10.85 5.19
C GLU A 117 -6.01 -11.29 6.42
N ILE A 118 -6.46 -12.54 6.45
CA ILE A 118 -7.22 -13.10 7.57
C ILE A 118 -6.39 -13.07 8.85
N ALA A 119 -5.09 -13.40 8.79
CA ALA A 119 -4.20 -13.35 9.95
C ALA A 119 -4.04 -11.91 10.49
N LEU A 120 -3.88 -10.92 9.61
CA LEU A 120 -3.75 -9.50 9.99
C LEU A 120 -5.06 -8.96 10.60
N ILE A 121 -6.21 -9.27 9.99
CA ILE A 121 -7.53 -8.89 10.51
C ILE A 121 -7.77 -9.59 11.86
N GLY A 122 -7.42 -10.87 11.97
CA GLY A 122 -7.55 -11.65 13.20
C GLY A 122 -6.70 -11.08 14.34
N LEU A 123 -5.46 -10.68 14.08
CA LEU A 123 -4.59 -9.99 15.04
C LEU A 123 -5.20 -8.67 15.52
N CYS A 124 -5.76 -7.88 14.61
CA CYS A 124 -6.44 -6.63 14.94
C CYS A 124 -7.66 -6.87 15.82
N ALA A 125 -8.53 -7.80 15.41
CA ALA A 125 -9.74 -8.16 16.16
C ALA A 125 -9.40 -8.71 17.56
N TRP A 126 -8.39 -9.59 17.66
CA TRP A 126 -7.94 -10.13 18.92
C TRP A 126 -7.40 -9.03 19.85
N ARG A 127 -6.62 -8.08 19.33
CA ARG A 127 -6.09 -6.99 20.17
C ARG A 127 -7.18 -6.03 20.64
N LEU A 128 -8.16 -5.72 19.80
CA LEU A 128 -9.33 -4.93 20.18
C LEU A 128 -10.17 -5.66 21.25
N TYR A 129 -10.34 -6.97 21.11
CA TYR A 129 -11.06 -7.78 22.08
C TYR A 129 -10.33 -7.86 23.44
N ALA A 130 -9.01 -8.04 23.42
CA ALA A 130 -8.20 -8.04 24.64
C ALA A 130 -8.31 -6.70 25.40
N ASP A 131 -8.21 -5.58 24.67
CA ASP A 131 -8.35 -4.23 25.22
C ASP A 131 -9.75 -4.01 25.81
N TRP A 132 -10.81 -4.43 25.12
CA TRP A 132 -12.17 -4.34 25.62
C TRP A 132 -12.40 -5.12 26.92
N ASN A 133 -11.75 -6.29 27.06
CA ASN A 133 -11.80 -7.06 28.29
C ASN A 133 -11.03 -6.39 29.43
N GLU A 134 -9.88 -5.77 29.16
CA GLU A 134 -9.09 -5.04 30.17
C GLU A 134 -9.86 -3.83 30.73
N TYR A 135 -10.65 -3.11 29.92
CA TYR A 135 -11.48 -1.99 30.42
C TYR A 135 -12.74 -2.42 31.19
N ARG A 136 -13.11 -3.70 31.14
CA ARG A 136 -14.34 -4.22 31.76
C ARG A 136 -14.11 -4.71 33.20
N TYR A 137 -12.87 -4.93 33.61
CA TYR A 137 -12.46 -5.35 34.95
C TYR A 137 -11.69 -4.25 35.66
#